data_AF-A0A7V9JJ60-F1
#
_entry.id   AF-A0A7V9JJ60-F1
#
_cell.length_a   1.000
_cell.length_b   1.000
_cell.length_c   1.000
_cell.angle_alpha   90.00
_cell.angle_beta   90.00
_cell.angle_gamma   90.00
#
_symmetry.space_group_name_H-M   'P 1'
#
loop_
_entity.id
_entity.type
_entity.pdbx_description
1 polymer ?
#
loop_
_entity_poly.entity_id
_entity_poly.type
_entity_poly.pdbx_seq_one_letter_code
_entity_poly.pdbx_strand_id
1 'polypeptide(L)' 'EAIDTIARLGFAHPMGPLALADLIGLDTCVAIMEVLHEGLGNPKYAPCPLLRRYVAAGRLGRKSGQGFYAY' A
#
# COMPACT_ATOMS: atom_id res chain seq x y z
N GLU A 1 4.53 -1.87 11.73
CA GLU A 1 5.93 -2.22 12.04
C GLU A 1 6.27 -3.71 11.96
N ALA A 2 5.57 -4.62 12.66
CA ALA A 2 5.92 -6.05 12.66
C ALA A 2 5.96 -6.69 11.26
N ILE A 3 4.95 -6.40 10.42
CA ILE A 3 4.89 -6.87 9.02
C ILE A 3 6.13 -6.45 8.22
N ASP A 4 6.50 -5.17 8.29
CA ASP A 4 7.67 -4.64 7.59
C ASP A 4 8.99 -5.15 8.16
N THR A 5 9.02 -5.49 9.44
CA THR A 5 10.21 -6.04 10.10
C THR A 5 10.44 -7.49 9.68
N ILE A 6 9.38 -8.30 9.64
CA ILE A 6 9.45 -9.68 9.13
C ILE A 6 9.84 -9.67 7.65
N ALA A 7 9.30 -8.77 6.84
CA ALA A 7 9.70 -8.62 5.44
C ALA A 7 11.21 -8.36 5.28
N ARG A 8 11.76 -7.44 6.08
CA ARG A 8 13.18 -7.08 6.02
C ARG A 8 14.10 -8.18 6.57
N LEU A 9 13.79 -8.71 7.76
CA LEU A 9 14.67 -9.65 8.46
C LEU A 9 14.45 -11.11 8.03
N GLY A 10 13.21 -11.49 7.76
CA GLY A 10 12.85 -12.86 7.41
C GLY A 10 13.03 -13.18 5.93
N PHE A 11 12.87 -12.20 5.04
CA PHE A 11 12.94 -12.40 3.59
C PHE A 11 14.03 -11.55 2.91
N ALA A 12 14.88 -10.87 3.69
CA ALA A 12 15.97 -10.03 3.20
C ALA A 12 15.53 -8.90 2.24
N HIS A 13 14.28 -8.43 2.33
CA HIS A 13 13.86 -7.27 1.55
C HIS A 13 14.51 -5.98 2.07
N PRO A 14 14.92 -5.04 1.19
CA PRO A 14 15.52 -3.79 1.62
C PRO A 14 14.53 -2.86 2.34
N MET A 15 13.23 -3.05 2.10
CA MET A 15 12.13 -2.28 2.69
C MET A 15 10.92 -3.18 2.88
N GLY A 16 10.16 -2.94 3.95
CA GLY A 16 8.90 -3.65 4.17
C GLY A 16 7.79 -3.19 3.22
N PRO A 17 6.80 -4.05 2.94
CA PRO A 17 5.77 -3.77 1.95
C PRO A 17 4.91 -2.53 2.29
N LEU A 18 4.64 -2.26 3.57
CA LEU A 18 3.83 -1.10 3.97
C LEU A 18 4.61 0.20 3.79
N ALA A 19 5.87 0.22 4.22
CA ALA A 19 6.77 1.35 3.98
C ALA A 19 7.02 1.60 2.48
N LEU A 20 7.08 0.53 1.68
CA LEU A 20 7.19 0.64 0.22
C LEU A 20 5.92 1.22 -0.41
N ALA A 21 4.74 0.79 0.04
CA ALA A 21 3.47 1.35 -0.41
C ALA A 21 3.36 2.85 -0.09
N ASP A 22 3.78 3.27 1.11
CA ASP A 22 3.84 4.70 1.48
C ASP A 22 4.87 5.50 0.66
N LEU A 23 5.93 4.85 0.17
CA LEU A 23 6.90 5.48 -0.74
C LEU A 23 6.33 5.64 -2.15
N ILE A 24 5.62 4.63 -2.68
CA ILE A 24 4.98 4.66 -4.00
C ILE A 24 3.82 5.65 -4.03
N GLY A 25 3.00 5.64 -2.97
CA GLY A 25 1.73 6.36 -2.91
C GLY A 25 0.55 5.39 -2.82
N LEU A 26 -0.26 5.53 -1.77
CA LEU A 26 -1.39 4.62 -1.55
C LEU A 26 -2.49 4.77 -2.61
N ASP A 27 -2.65 5.96 -3.16
CA ASP A 27 -3.52 6.23 -4.32
C ASP A 27 -3.05 5.51 -5.57
N THR A 28 -1.76 5.54 -5.86
CA THR A 28 -1.18 4.78 -6.98
C THR A 28 -1.35 3.28 -6.78
N CYS A 29 -1.13 2.76 -5.58
CA CYS A 29 -1.38 1.35 -5.27
C CYS A 29 -2.84 0.95 -5.49
N VAL A 30 -3.80 1.77 -5.03
CA VAL A 30 -5.23 1.51 -5.25
C VAL A 30 -5.58 1.55 -6.74
N ALA A 31 -5.10 2.55 -7.48
CA ALA A 31 -5.36 2.66 -8.92
C ALA A 31 -4.85 1.44 -9.71
N ILE A 32 -3.64 0.95 -9.41
CA ILE A 32 -3.10 -0.26 -10.04
C ILE A 32 -3.97 -1.48 -9.73
N MET A 33 -4.39 -1.62 -8.46
CA MET A 33 -5.26 -2.73 -8.05
C MET A 33 -6.63 -2.68 -8.71
N GLU A 34 -7.22 -1.49 -8.92
CA GLU A 34 -8.48 -1.34 -9.65
C GLU A 34 -8.36 -1.77 -11.10
N VAL A 35 -7.30 -1.32 -11.79
CA VAL A 35 -7.02 -1.75 -13.18
C VAL A 35 -6.84 -3.27 -13.27
N LEU A 36 -6.10 -3.87 -12.33
CA LEU A 36 -5.92 -5.33 -12.30
C LEU A 36 -7.23 -6.07 -12.00
N HIS A 37 -8.05 -5.56 -11.08
CA HIS A 37 -9.32 -6.16 -10.71
C HIS A 37 -10.31 -6.12 -11.87
N GLU A 38 -10.44 -4.99 -12.55
CA GLU A 38 -11.31 -4.82 -13.71
C GLU A 38 -10.82 -5.62 -14.92
N GLY A 39 -9.51 -5.56 -15.21
CA GLY A 39 -8.93 -6.23 -16.37
C GLY A 39 -8.88 -7.76 -16.26
N LEU A 40 -8.73 -8.31 -15.06
CA LEU A 40 -8.65 -9.76 -14.83
C LEU A 40 -9.94 -10.37 -14.28
N GLY A 41 -10.91 -9.55 -13.84
CA GLY A 41 -12.19 -10.00 -13.28
C GLY A 41 -12.06 -10.86 -12.03
N ASN A 42 -10.92 -10.82 -11.34
CA ASN A 42 -10.63 -11.72 -10.21
C ASN A 42 -10.54 -10.94 -8.88
N PRO A 43 -11.37 -11.27 -7.88
CA PRO A 43 -11.44 -10.54 -6.61
C PRO A 43 -10.14 -10.53 -5.81
N LYS A 44 -9.18 -11.43 -6.11
CA LYS A 44 -7.83 -11.42 -5.52
C LYS A 44 -7.11 -10.08 -5.72
N TYR A 45 -7.41 -9.36 -6.80
CA TYR A 45 -6.76 -8.09 -7.12
C TYR A 45 -7.52 -6.87 -6.60
N ALA A 46 -8.68 -7.06 -5.97
CA ALA A 46 -9.47 -5.95 -5.45
C ALA A 46 -8.69 -5.19 -4.35
N PRO A 47 -8.63 -3.85 -4.40
CA PRO A 47 -8.00 -3.07 -3.34
C PRO A 47 -8.74 -3.29 -2.01
N CYS A 48 -7.99 -3.51 -0.93
CA CYS A 48 -8.61 -3.73 0.37
C CYS A 48 -9.33 -2.46 0.87
N PRO A 49 -10.42 -2.60 1.65
CA PRO A 49 -11.19 -1.45 2.12
C PRO A 49 -10.37 -0.43 2.92
N LEU A 50 -9.32 -0.88 3.61
CA LEU A 50 -8.43 -0.01 4.39
C LEU A 50 -7.67 0.97 3.49
N LEU A 51 -7.10 0.49 2.38
CA LEU A 51 -6.37 1.34 1.44
C LEU A 51 -7.28 2.42 0.85
N ARG A 52 -8.49 2.05 0.44
CA ARG A 52 -9.50 3.01 -0.06
C ARG A 52 -9.83 4.08 0.98
N ARG A 53 -9.97 3.71 2.26
CA ARG A 53 -10.22 4.66 3.35
C ARG A 53 -9.04 5.62 3.55
N TYR A 54 -7.80 5.15 3.44
CA TYR A 54 -6.62 6.01 3.59
C TYR A 54 -6.52 7.01 2.44
N VAL A 55 -6.74 6.56 1.21
CA VAL A 55 -6.77 7.44 0.03
C VAL A 55 -7.89 8.47 0.15
N ALA A 56 -9.10 8.06 0.54
CA ALA A 56 -10.23 8.97 0.76
C ALA A 56 -9.97 10.01 1.86
N ALA A 57 -9.15 9.67 2.86
CA ALA A 57 -8.72 10.57 3.93
C ALA A 57 -7.49 11.42 3.58
N GLY A 58 -6.97 11.36 2.34
CA GLY A 58 -5.76 12.08 1.94
C GLY A 58 -4.46 11.55 2.55
N ARG A 59 -4.49 10.36 3.16
CA ARG A 59 -3.31 9.67 3.69
C ARG A 59 -2.67 8.87 2.57
N LEU A 60 -1.80 9.53 1.81
CA LEU A 60 -1.22 8.98 0.57
C LEU A 60 0.20 8.44 0.78
N GLY A 61 0.72 8.41 2.01
CA GLY A 61 2.09 7.99 2.29
C GLY A 61 3.03 9.18 2.48
N ARG A 62 4.29 9.02 2.08
CA ARG A 62 5.34 10.04 2.30
C ARG A 62 4.99 11.38 1.67
N LYS A 63 4.34 11.37 0.51
CA LYS A 63 3.98 12.61 -0.22
C LYS A 63 2.94 13.48 0.47
N SER A 64 2.20 12.93 1.44
CA SER A 64 1.22 13.66 2.26
C SER A 64 1.61 13.73 3.74
N GLY A 65 2.84 13.33 4.10
CA GLY A 65 3.30 13.25 5.50
C GLY A 65 2.65 12.12 6.33
N GLN A 66 1.75 11.34 5.76
CA GLN A 66 1.07 10.26 6.48
C GLN A 66 0.48 9.21 5.53
N GLY A 67 0.73 7.94 5.82
CA GLY A 67 0.11 6.78 5.18
C GLY A 67 -0.14 5.68 6.21
N PHE A 68 0.48 4.52 6.06
CA PHE A 68 0.61 3.53 7.14
C PHE A 68 1.47 4.04 8.31
N TYR A 69 2.45 4.89 8.01
CA TYR A 69 3.30 5.55 8.99
C TYR A 69 3.06 7.08 8.99
N ALA A 70 3.44 7.74 10.08
CA ALA A 70 3.60 9.19 10.12
C ALA A 70 5.02 9.55 9.71
N TYR A 71 5.16 10.60 8.88
CA TYR A 71 6.42 11.04 8.28
C TYR A 71 6.73 12.50 8.59
#